data_AF-A0A7J4V7Y7-F1
#
_entry.id   AF-A0A7J4V7Y7-F1
#
_cell.length_a   1.000
_cell.length_b   1.000
_cell.length_c   1.000
_cell.angle_alpha   90.00
_cell.angle_beta   90.00
_cell.angle_gamma   90.00
#
_symmetry.space_group_name_H-M   'P 1'
#
loop_
_entity.id
_entity.type
_entity.pdbx_description
1 polymer ?
#
loop_
_entity_poly.entity_id
_entity_poly.type
_entity_poly.pdbx_seq_one_letter_code
_entity_poly.pdbx_strand_id
1 'polypeptide(L)'
;LGYTQIGKIYLDGTKIKGNASAKRTKDKAGFEKWLSEITGEIASILKEAENIDNQEDDRCKIDPGQEVLQKRLSDRTHLKSKIEEALEIMKEENREKINLTDTDANHMKSGGSKDIRPGYNCQAAVTESGIIVAGEAVTEANDRNQLKPVIEQTELNTQEKVKEVAADCGYGSYANYEYLEQREIDGYVPDSNFQQYKSGEYEKEENRYHYSNFKYDSASDNYVCPVLQKMREKLVSDHGKRKYFMRQYIIEPIFGHLKFNVGYRNFLLRGLEKVRAEFNLMCIGWNLKKMLKLGIKPATV
;
A
#
# COMPACT_ATOMS: atom_id res chain seq x y z
N LEU A 1 -29.20 -7.69 -2.28
CA LEU A 1 -29.05 -8.70 -1.20
C LEU A 1 -28.77 -7.94 0.10
N GLY A 2 -29.79 -7.70 0.93
CA GLY A 2 -29.74 -6.81 2.11
C GLY A 2 -29.18 -7.46 3.38
N TYR A 3 -28.00 -8.09 3.31
CA TYR A 3 -27.41 -8.81 4.45
C TYR A 3 -26.72 -7.90 5.47
N THR A 4 -26.33 -6.70 5.06
CA THR A 4 -25.67 -5.72 5.92
C THR A 4 -26.14 -4.35 5.52
N GLN A 5 -26.51 -3.49 6.47
CA GLN A 5 -26.73 -2.09 6.18
C GLN A 5 -25.38 -1.40 6.04
N ILE A 6 -25.17 -0.69 4.93
CA ILE A 6 -23.88 -0.05 4.63
C ILE A 6 -23.74 1.30 5.32
N GLY A 7 -24.81 1.74 5.99
CA GLY A 7 -24.88 2.99 6.74
C GLY A 7 -23.63 3.30 7.54
N LYS A 8 -22.91 2.29 8.04
CA LYS A 8 -21.58 2.46 8.62
C LYS A 8 -20.52 1.53 8.04
N ILE A 9 -19.35 2.09 7.74
CA ILE A 9 -18.13 1.34 7.40
C ILE A 9 -16.94 1.70 8.31
N TYR A 10 -16.04 0.73 8.45
CA TYR A 10 -14.77 0.84 9.13
C TYR A 10 -13.65 0.61 8.13
N LEU A 11 -12.70 1.53 8.09
CA LEU A 11 -11.65 1.57 7.10
C LEU A 11 -10.31 1.46 7.81
N ASP A 12 -9.46 0.57 7.33
CA ASP A 12 -8.12 0.39 7.86
C ASP A 12 -7.18 -0.15 6.79
N GLY A 13 -5.90 0.17 6.98
CA GLY A 13 -4.83 -0.19 6.06
C GLY A 13 -3.89 -1.21 6.64
N THR A 14 -3.41 -2.09 5.78
CA THR A 14 -2.45 -3.11 6.17
C THR A 14 -1.40 -3.32 5.10
N LYS A 15 -0.13 -3.27 5.52
CA LYS A 15 1.01 -3.48 4.61
C LYS A 15 1.32 -4.96 4.49
N ILE A 16 1.44 -5.46 3.26
CA ILE A 16 1.77 -6.85 2.94
C ILE A 16 3.01 -6.86 2.04
N LYS A 17 3.92 -7.80 2.29
CA LYS A 17 5.18 -7.90 1.54
C LYS A 17 4.90 -8.33 0.10
N GLY A 18 5.59 -7.74 -0.86
CA GLY A 18 5.49 -8.15 -2.26
C GLY A 18 6.33 -9.40 -2.52
N ASN A 19 6.11 -10.06 -3.65
CA ASN A 19 7.02 -11.11 -4.17
C ASN A 19 8.27 -10.48 -4.80
N ALA A 20 9.02 -9.74 -3.97
CA ALA A 20 10.17 -8.96 -4.38
C ALA A 20 11.30 -9.05 -3.36
N SER A 21 12.52 -9.24 -3.86
CA SER A 21 13.72 -9.29 -3.02
C SER A 21 14.18 -7.89 -2.68
N ALA A 22 14.29 -7.56 -1.39
CA ALA A 22 14.80 -6.27 -0.93
C ALA A 22 16.19 -5.94 -1.52
N LYS A 23 17.06 -6.95 -1.72
CA LYS A 23 18.40 -6.79 -2.31
C LYS A 23 18.39 -6.29 -3.76
N ARG A 24 17.30 -6.53 -4.48
CA ARG A 24 17.09 -6.11 -5.87
C ARG A 24 16.41 -4.74 -5.99
N THR A 25 16.26 -4.05 -4.87
CA THR A 25 15.82 -2.66 -4.85
C THR A 25 17.02 -1.77 -4.76
N LYS A 26 17.13 -0.83 -5.69
CA LYS A 26 18.24 0.11 -5.73
C LYS A 26 17.71 1.50 -6.05
N ASP A 27 18.48 2.49 -5.64
CA ASP A 27 18.39 3.85 -6.16
C ASP A 27 19.16 3.94 -7.49
N LYS A 28 19.11 5.12 -8.11
CA LYS A 28 19.75 5.39 -9.40
C LYS A 28 21.25 5.06 -9.36
N ALA A 29 21.97 5.56 -8.34
CA ALA A 29 23.40 5.30 -8.18
C ALA A 29 23.71 3.81 -8.00
N GLY A 30 22.86 3.09 -7.24
CA GLY A 30 22.98 1.66 -7.06
C GLY A 30 22.78 0.88 -8.36
N PHE A 31 21.85 1.29 -9.22
CA PHE A 31 21.65 0.67 -10.54
C PHE A 31 22.79 1.00 -11.51
N GLU A 32 23.27 2.24 -11.56
CA GLU A 32 24.42 2.65 -12.39
C GLU A 32 25.68 1.86 -12.02
N LYS A 33 25.94 1.69 -10.72
CA LYS A 33 27.04 0.85 -10.23
C LYS A 33 26.87 -0.61 -10.69
N TRP A 34 25.67 -1.16 -10.54
CA TRP A 34 25.39 -2.55 -10.93
C TRP A 34 25.52 -2.75 -12.44
N LEU A 35 25.11 -1.77 -13.24
CA LEU A 35 25.23 -1.78 -14.69
C LEU A 35 26.71 -1.77 -15.13
N SER A 36 27.55 -1.01 -14.45
CA SER A 36 29.01 -1.02 -14.68
C SER A 36 29.62 -2.40 -14.38
N GLU A 37 29.27 -3.00 -13.23
CA GLU A 37 29.72 -4.34 -12.85
C GLU A 37 29.31 -5.41 -13.88
N ILE A 38 28.04 -5.41 -14.30
CA ILE A 38 27.52 -6.36 -15.30
C ILE A 38 28.18 -6.14 -16.66
N THR A 39 28.42 -4.90 -17.06
CA THR A 39 29.09 -4.60 -18.34
C THR A 39 30.53 -5.12 -18.34
N GLY A 40 31.24 -4.98 -17.21
CA GLY A 40 32.56 -5.59 -17.04
C GLY A 40 32.55 -7.11 -17.09
N GLU A 41 31.56 -7.76 -16.45
CA GLU A 41 31.39 -9.21 -16.51
C GLU A 41 31.06 -9.70 -17.93
N ILE A 42 30.21 -8.98 -18.68
CA ILE A 42 29.91 -9.29 -20.09
C ILE A 42 31.19 -9.22 -20.92
N ALA A 43 32.00 -8.17 -20.75
CA ALA A 43 33.27 -8.04 -21.47
C ALA A 43 34.24 -9.19 -21.13
N SER A 44 34.29 -9.61 -19.85
CA SER A 44 35.08 -10.77 -19.43
C SER A 44 34.60 -12.06 -20.09
N ILE A 45 33.29 -12.28 -20.18
CA ILE A 45 32.71 -13.48 -20.81
C ILE A 45 33.00 -13.49 -22.31
N LEU A 46 32.89 -12.35 -22.99
CA LEU A 46 33.19 -12.23 -24.42
C LEU A 46 34.66 -12.55 -24.71
N LYS A 47 35.58 -12.08 -23.87
CA LYS A 47 37.01 -12.41 -24.00
C LYS A 47 37.31 -13.89 -23.74
N GLU A 48 36.59 -14.51 -22.80
CA GLU A 48 36.69 -15.95 -22.54
C GLU A 48 36.19 -16.77 -23.75
N ALA A 49 35.08 -16.36 -24.36
CA ALA A 49 34.55 -16.96 -25.57
C ALA A 49 35.54 -16.84 -26.75
N GLU A 50 36.10 -15.66 -26.99
CA GLU A 50 37.11 -15.45 -28.05
C GLU A 50 38.35 -16.32 -27.84
N ASN A 51 38.81 -16.49 -26.59
CA ASN A 51 39.95 -17.37 -26.30
C ASN A 51 39.65 -18.84 -26.54
N ILE A 52 38.41 -19.29 -26.29
CA ILE A 52 37.99 -20.66 -26.57
C ILE A 52 37.91 -20.88 -28.07
N ASP A 53 37.27 -19.98 -28.81
CA ASP A 53 37.16 -20.09 -30.27
C ASP A 53 38.55 -20.20 -30.93
N ASN A 54 39.51 -19.36 -30.50
CA ASN A 54 40.89 -19.46 -30.96
C ASN A 54 41.55 -20.83 -30.63
N GLN A 55 41.28 -21.41 -29.46
CA GLN A 55 41.80 -22.73 -29.08
C GLN A 55 41.10 -23.88 -29.81
N GLU A 56 39.83 -23.72 -30.16
CA GLU A 56 39.07 -24.69 -30.97
C GLU A 56 39.60 -24.75 -32.39
N ASP A 57 39.91 -23.59 -32.99
CA ASP A 57 40.56 -23.50 -34.30
C ASP A 57 41.93 -24.20 -34.29
N ASP A 58 42.70 -24.07 -33.21
CA ASP A 58 43.99 -24.76 -33.05
C ASP A 58 43.84 -26.28 -32.83
N ARG A 59 42.77 -26.73 -32.17
CA ARG A 59 42.58 -28.14 -31.73
C ARG A 59 41.60 -28.93 -32.58
N CYS A 60 40.86 -28.30 -33.48
CA CYS A 60 39.76 -28.85 -34.29
C CYS A 60 38.73 -29.66 -33.46
N LYS A 61 38.39 -29.19 -32.25
CA LYS A 61 37.42 -29.85 -31.36
C LYS A 61 36.57 -28.80 -30.64
N ILE A 62 35.26 -29.00 -30.64
CA ILE A 62 34.28 -28.15 -29.95
C ILE A 62 34.40 -28.37 -28.43
N ASP A 63 34.53 -27.28 -27.68
CA ASP A 63 34.58 -27.25 -26.22
C ASP A 63 33.15 -27.27 -25.64
N PRO A 64 32.81 -28.27 -24.78
CA PRO A 64 31.49 -28.35 -24.13
C PRO A 64 31.12 -27.12 -23.27
N GLY A 65 32.10 -26.30 -22.90
CA GLY A 65 31.96 -25.08 -22.12
C GLY A 65 31.34 -23.91 -22.89
N GLN A 66 31.31 -23.94 -24.23
CA GLN A 66 30.70 -22.88 -25.05
C GLN A 66 29.21 -22.68 -24.71
N GLU A 67 28.44 -23.75 -24.52
CA GLU A 67 27.00 -23.66 -24.20
C GLU A 67 26.76 -22.99 -22.84
N VAL A 68 27.62 -23.28 -21.85
CA VAL A 68 27.57 -22.66 -20.52
C VAL A 68 27.91 -21.17 -20.60
N LEU A 69 28.89 -20.79 -21.42
CA LEU A 69 29.27 -19.40 -21.64
C LEU A 69 28.19 -18.59 -22.36
N GLN A 70 27.59 -19.16 -23.41
CA GLN A 70 26.47 -18.53 -24.11
C GLN A 70 25.29 -18.27 -23.16
N LYS A 71 24.96 -19.24 -22.30
CA LYS A 71 23.92 -19.07 -21.28
C LYS A 71 24.25 -17.99 -20.27
N ARG A 72 25.49 -17.97 -19.76
CA ARG A 72 25.95 -16.90 -18.84
C ARG A 72 25.90 -15.53 -19.51
N LEU A 73 26.27 -15.44 -20.78
CA LEU A 73 26.20 -14.20 -21.55
C LEU A 73 24.74 -13.75 -21.70
N SER A 74 23.84 -14.64 -22.11
CA SER A 74 22.42 -14.32 -22.26
C SER A 74 21.77 -13.86 -20.95
N ASP A 75 22.13 -14.49 -19.82
CA ASP A 75 21.60 -14.11 -18.51
C ASP A 75 22.07 -12.71 -18.10
N ARG A 76 23.35 -12.38 -18.36
CA ARG A 76 23.92 -11.07 -18.03
C ARG A 76 23.44 -9.97 -18.96
N THR A 77 23.30 -10.23 -20.25
CA THR A 77 22.73 -9.25 -21.20
C THR A 77 21.26 -8.98 -20.91
N HIS A 78 20.47 -10.01 -20.59
CA HIS A 78 19.08 -9.83 -20.16
C HIS A 78 18.98 -9.04 -18.85
N LEU A 79 19.86 -9.30 -17.88
CA LEU A 79 19.89 -8.54 -16.63
C LEU A 79 20.28 -7.06 -16.87
N LYS A 80 21.24 -6.80 -17.76
CA LYS A 80 21.61 -5.43 -18.17
C LYS A 80 20.41 -4.69 -18.74
N SER A 81 19.72 -5.29 -19.71
CA SER A 81 18.52 -4.70 -20.33
C SER A 81 17.44 -4.36 -19.30
N LYS A 82 17.20 -5.24 -18.32
CA LYS A 82 16.24 -4.96 -17.23
C LYS A 82 16.66 -3.80 -16.33
N ILE A 83 17.95 -3.63 -16.07
CA ILE A 83 18.44 -2.51 -15.25
C ILE A 83 18.30 -1.19 -16.02
N GLU A 84 18.55 -1.21 -17.33
CA GLU A 84 18.34 -0.05 -18.21
C GLU A 84 16.87 0.36 -18.25
N GLU A 85 15.96 -0.61 -18.41
CA GLU A 85 14.51 -0.39 -18.33
C GLU A 85 14.10 0.19 -16.97
N ALA A 86 14.59 -0.38 -15.87
CA ALA A 86 14.30 0.14 -14.53
C ALA A 86 14.79 1.58 -14.33
N LEU A 87 15.96 1.94 -14.88
CA LEU A 87 16.49 3.31 -14.83
C LEU A 87 15.63 4.29 -15.64
N GLU A 88 15.02 3.83 -16.73
CA GLU A 88 14.13 4.67 -17.53
C GLU A 88 12.81 4.92 -16.80
N ILE A 89 12.18 3.87 -16.25
CA ILE A 89 10.98 3.99 -15.41
C ILE A 89 11.24 4.92 -14.21
N MET A 90 12.42 4.84 -13.58
CA MET A 90 12.79 5.74 -12.48
C MET A 90 12.77 7.21 -12.89
N LYS A 91 13.18 7.53 -14.11
CA LYS A 91 13.18 8.92 -14.63
C LYS A 91 11.77 9.36 -14.98
N GLU A 92 11.01 8.53 -15.69
CA GLU A 92 9.65 8.84 -16.14
C GLU A 92 8.69 9.05 -14.96
N GLU A 93 8.75 8.16 -13.96
CA GLU A 93 7.88 8.21 -12.78
C GLU A 93 8.46 9.03 -11.63
N ASN A 94 9.65 9.62 -11.81
CA ASN A 94 10.40 10.36 -10.78
C ASN A 94 10.50 9.60 -9.43
N ARG A 95 10.84 8.31 -9.50
CA ARG A 95 10.91 7.42 -8.33
C ARG A 95 12.33 7.35 -7.79
N GLU A 96 12.48 7.50 -6.47
CA GLU A 96 13.79 7.41 -5.81
C GLU A 96 14.37 5.99 -5.85
N LYS A 97 13.51 4.96 -5.75
CA LYS A 97 13.91 3.55 -5.66
C LYS A 97 12.91 2.66 -6.40
N ILE A 98 13.43 1.68 -7.13
CA ILE A 98 12.63 0.66 -7.83
C ILE A 98 13.20 -0.73 -7.54
N ASN A 99 12.31 -1.73 -7.48
CA ASN A 99 12.69 -3.13 -7.37
C ASN A 99 12.73 -3.79 -8.77
N LEU A 100 13.83 -4.46 -9.09
CA LEU A 100 14.03 -5.10 -10.39
C LEU A 100 13.14 -6.33 -10.63
N THR A 101 12.64 -6.97 -9.56
CA THR A 101 11.80 -8.16 -9.65
C THR A 101 10.32 -7.82 -9.75
N ASP A 102 9.89 -6.77 -9.05
CA ASP A 102 8.53 -6.25 -9.07
C ASP A 102 8.57 -4.72 -9.05
N THR A 103 8.51 -4.11 -10.23
CA THR A 103 8.70 -2.66 -10.43
C THR A 103 7.66 -1.83 -9.68
N ASP A 104 6.48 -2.36 -9.44
CA ASP A 104 5.38 -1.67 -8.76
C ASP A 104 5.53 -1.71 -7.23
N ALA A 105 6.32 -2.66 -6.69
CA ALA A 105 6.45 -2.84 -5.25
C ALA A 105 7.34 -1.76 -4.61
N ASN A 106 6.72 -0.92 -3.78
CA ASN A 106 7.41 0.18 -3.10
C ASN A 106 7.99 -0.23 -1.74
N HIS A 107 9.05 0.46 -1.33
CA HIS A 107 9.66 0.25 -0.01
C HIS A 107 8.77 0.82 1.08
N MET A 108 8.22 -0.07 1.89
CA MET A 108 7.38 0.31 3.01
C MET A 108 7.77 -0.43 4.28
N LYS A 109 7.69 0.28 5.40
CA LYS A 109 7.90 -0.27 6.72
C LYS A 109 6.65 -1.03 7.13
N SER A 110 6.79 -2.33 7.40
CA SER A 110 5.69 -3.12 7.97
C SER A 110 5.46 -2.70 9.42
N GLY A 111 4.20 -2.50 9.81
CA GLY A 111 3.80 -1.97 11.13
C GLY A 111 4.55 -2.64 12.30
N GLY A 112 5.10 -1.82 13.19
CA GLY A 112 5.83 -2.25 14.39
C GLY A 112 7.26 -2.80 14.17
N SER A 113 7.66 -3.13 12.94
CA SER A 113 8.97 -3.69 12.64
C SER A 113 9.95 -2.66 12.06
N LYS A 114 11.26 -2.80 12.33
CA LYS A 114 12.31 -2.03 11.62
C LYS A 114 12.57 -2.55 10.19
N ASP A 115 11.86 -3.59 9.78
CA ASP A 115 12.03 -4.30 8.50
C ASP A 115 11.34 -3.50 7.38
N ILE A 116 12.14 -2.81 6.57
CA ILE A 116 11.69 -2.10 5.36
C ILE A 116 11.85 -3.06 4.20
N ARG A 117 10.75 -3.40 3.52
CA ARG A 117 10.74 -4.31 2.39
C ARG A 117 9.85 -3.80 1.27
N PRO A 118 10.08 -4.24 0.02
CA PRO A 118 9.15 -3.99 -1.06
C PRO A 118 7.80 -4.66 -0.74
N GLY A 119 6.72 -3.92 -0.94
CA GLY A 119 5.38 -4.41 -0.69
C GLY A 119 4.31 -3.47 -1.18
N TYR A 120 3.08 -3.76 -0.77
CA TYR A 120 1.88 -3.03 -1.14
C TYR A 120 1.08 -2.70 0.11
N ASN A 121 0.42 -1.55 0.08
CA ASN A 121 -0.47 -1.10 1.12
C ASN A 121 -1.89 -1.50 0.73
N CYS A 122 -2.54 -2.31 1.56
CA CYS A 122 -3.84 -2.90 1.25
C CYS A 122 -4.90 -2.28 2.16
N GLN A 123 -5.93 -1.73 1.55
CA GLN A 123 -7.01 -1.01 2.21
C GLN A 123 -8.27 -1.84 2.15
N ALA A 124 -9.01 -1.90 3.25
CA ALA A 124 -10.30 -2.57 3.29
C ALA A 124 -11.35 -1.69 3.95
N ALA A 125 -12.56 -1.70 3.39
CA ALA A 125 -13.77 -1.20 4.04
C ALA A 125 -14.61 -2.38 4.54
N VAL A 126 -14.97 -2.34 5.81
CA VAL A 126 -15.67 -3.43 6.50
C VAL A 126 -16.93 -2.89 7.16
N THR A 127 -18.03 -3.62 7.06
CA THR A 127 -19.30 -3.27 7.72
C THR A 127 -19.33 -3.70 9.19
N GLU A 128 -20.32 -3.24 9.96
CA GLU A 128 -20.50 -3.66 11.37
C GLU A 128 -20.60 -5.18 11.57
N SER A 129 -21.13 -5.90 10.58
CA SER A 129 -21.23 -7.37 10.63
C SER A 129 -19.90 -8.08 10.31
N GLY A 130 -18.86 -7.34 9.95
CA GLY A 130 -17.53 -7.88 9.62
C GLY A 130 -17.41 -8.40 8.18
N ILE A 131 -18.25 -7.92 7.27
CA ILE A 131 -18.14 -8.20 5.83
C ILE A 131 -17.30 -7.11 5.16
N ILE A 132 -16.30 -7.52 4.39
CA ILE A 132 -15.47 -6.62 3.57
C ILE A 132 -16.28 -6.23 2.33
N VAL A 133 -16.54 -4.94 2.12
CA VAL A 133 -17.33 -4.43 0.98
C VAL A 133 -16.49 -3.79 -0.11
N ALA A 134 -15.27 -3.35 0.23
CA ALA A 134 -14.27 -2.91 -0.73
C ALA A 134 -12.88 -3.31 -0.23
N GLY A 135 -12.02 -3.67 -1.18
CA GLY A 135 -10.63 -4.01 -0.98
C GLY A 135 -9.81 -3.41 -2.11
N GLU A 136 -8.72 -2.72 -1.76
CA GLU A 136 -7.86 -2.07 -2.74
C GLU A 136 -6.40 -2.22 -2.34
N ALA A 137 -5.52 -2.53 -3.31
CA ALA A 137 -4.08 -2.60 -3.08
C ALA A 137 -3.41 -1.46 -3.83
N VAL A 138 -2.57 -0.71 -3.14
CA VAL A 138 -1.86 0.45 -3.69
C VAL A 138 -0.37 0.38 -3.42
N THR A 139 0.39 1.06 -4.27
CA THR A 139 1.85 1.19 -4.15
C THR A 139 2.24 2.29 -3.15
N GLU A 140 1.33 3.21 -2.82
CA GLU A 140 1.57 4.29 -1.87
C GLU A 140 1.75 3.77 -0.44
N ALA A 141 2.81 4.23 0.24
CA ALA A 141 3.09 3.82 1.61
C ALA A 141 2.23 4.53 2.67
N ASN A 142 1.54 5.61 2.28
CA ASN A 142 0.68 6.40 3.14
C ASN A 142 -0.80 6.15 2.81
N ASP A 143 -1.66 6.43 3.79
CA ASP A 143 -3.10 6.15 3.70
C ASP A 143 -3.92 7.42 3.40
N ARG A 144 -3.27 8.58 3.28
CA ARG A 144 -3.95 9.89 3.20
C ARG A 144 -4.84 10.03 1.97
N ASN A 145 -4.47 9.42 0.86
CA ASN A 145 -5.22 9.51 -0.40
C ASN A 145 -6.21 8.34 -0.59
N GLN A 146 -6.30 7.44 0.39
CA GLN A 146 -6.95 6.14 0.20
C GLN A 146 -8.39 6.08 0.74
N LEU A 147 -8.81 7.10 1.50
CA LEU A 147 -10.16 7.19 2.05
C LEU A 147 -11.22 7.34 0.95
N LYS A 148 -11.04 8.32 0.06
CA LYS A 148 -11.99 8.62 -1.01
C LYS A 148 -12.17 7.44 -1.99
N PRO A 149 -11.10 6.83 -2.55
CA PRO A 149 -11.24 5.72 -3.49
C PRO A 149 -11.98 4.53 -2.90
N VAL A 150 -11.70 4.17 -1.65
CA VAL A 150 -12.33 3.02 -0.98
C VAL A 150 -13.81 3.28 -0.67
N ILE A 151 -14.18 4.51 -0.31
CA ILE A 151 -15.59 4.91 -0.15
C ILE A 151 -16.32 4.80 -1.48
N GLU A 152 -15.76 5.38 -2.55
CA GLU A 152 -16.37 5.32 -3.89
C GLU A 152 -16.51 3.88 -4.37
N GLN A 153 -15.50 3.05 -4.19
CA GLN A 153 -15.57 1.62 -4.50
C GLN A 153 -16.62 0.89 -3.66
N THR A 154 -16.78 1.26 -2.39
CA THR A 154 -17.84 0.71 -1.52
C THR A 154 -19.22 1.05 -2.08
N GLU A 155 -19.48 2.32 -2.43
CA GLU A 155 -20.74 2.76 -3.02
C GLU A 155 -21.01 2.07 -4.36
N LEU A 156 -19.98 1.89 -5.19
CA LEU A 156 -20.08 1.19 -6.47
C LEU A 156 -20.43 -0.29 -6.31
N ASN A 157 -19.71 -1.01 -5.43
CA ASN A 157 -19.91 -2.44 -5.22
C ASN A 157 -21.29 -2.77 -4.65
N THR A 158 -21.87 -1.83 -3.91
CA THR A 158 -23.03 -2.08 -3.07
C THR A 158 -24.28 -1.35 -3.52
N GLN A 159 -24.13 -0.31 -4.34
CA GLN A 159 -25.19 0.57 -4.80
C GLN A 159 -25.89 1.33 -3.65
N GLU A 160 -25.28 1.39 -2.46
CA GLU A 160 -25.75 2.15 -1.31
C GLU A 160 -24.77 3.26 -0.94
N LYS A 161 -25.28 4.42 -0.51
CA LYS A 161 -24.43 5.52 -0.01
C LYS A 161 -23.91 5.23 1.39
N VAL A 162 -22.64 5.55 1.60
CA VAL A 162 -22.02 5.46 2.93
C VAL A 162 -22.47 6.65 3.77
N LYS A 163 -22.98 6.41 4.98
CA LYS A 163 -23.43 7.50 5.89
C LYS A 163 -22.43 7.80 7.00
N GLU A 164 -21.67 6.80 7.44
CA GLU A 164 -20.75 6.90 8.56
C GLU A 164 -19.44 6.15 8.25
N VAL A 165 -18.29 6.76 8.55
CA VAL A 165 -16.96 6.18 8.31
C VAL A 165 -16.10 6.32 9.54
N ALA A 166 -15.45 5.25 9.98
CA ALA A 166 -14.39 5.31 10.99
C ALA A 166 -13.06 4.80 10.40
N ALA A 167 -12.00 5.61 10.47
CA ALA A 167 -10.69 5.26 9.90
C ALA A 167 -9.53 5.60 10.85
N ASP A 168 -8.35 5.03 10.58
CA ASP A 168 -7.15 5.29 11.38
C ASP A 168 -6.60 6.71 11.20
N CYS A 169 -5.70 7.11 12.09
CA CYS A 169 -4.98 8.38 12.03
C CYS A 169 -4.23 8.61 10.71
N GLY A 170 -3.79 7.54 10.03
CA GLY A 170 -3.14 7.63 8.73
C GLY A 170 -4.00 8.28 7.63
N TYR A 171 -5.32 8.27 7.81
CA TYR A 171 -6.30 8.88 6.90
C TYR A 171 -6.63 10.33 7.24
N GLY A 172 -6.13 10.86 8.37
CA GLY A 172 -6.41 12.22 8.79
C GLY A 172 -5.73 13.24 7.86
N SER A 173 -6.48 13.81 6.93
CA SER A 173 -6.03 14.85 6.01
C SER A 173 -7.13 15.87 5.75
N TYR A 174 -6.77 17.13 5.47
CA TYR A 174 -7.74 18.19 5.18
C TYR A 174 -8.65 17.82 4.00
N ALA A 175 -8.05 17.31 2.92
CA ALA A 175 -8.80 16.87 1.74
C ALA A 175 -9.84 15.78 2.07
N ASN A 176 -9.51 14.86 2.99
CA ASN A 176 -10.47 13.84 3.42
C ASN A 176 -11.58 14.43 4.29
N TYR A 177 -11.28 15.37 5.18
CA TYR A 177 -12.31 16.02 5.99
C TYR A 177 -13.27 16.85 5.15
N GLU A 178 -12.74 17.61 4.19
CA GLU A 178 -13.53 18.39 3.24
C GLU A 178 -14.41 17.46 2.37
N TYR A 179 -13.84 16.35 1.87
CA TYR A 179 -14.60 15.35 1.12
C TYR A 179 -15.76 14.76 1.92
N LEU A 180 -15.52 14.42 3.20
CA LEU A 180 -16.55 13.88 4.10
C LEU A 180 -17.65 14.92 4.37
N GLU A 181 -17.31 16.18 4.59
CA GLU A 181 -18.27 17.26 4.82
C GLU A 181 -19.11 17.55 3.57
N GLN A 182 -18.49 17.63 2.38
CA GLN A 182 -19.18 17.85 1.11
C GLN A 182 -20.16 16.73 0.74
N ARG A 183 -19.84 15.49 1.10
CA ARG A 183 -20.69 14.31 0.87
C ARG A 183 -21.70 14.06 1.99
N GLU A 184 -21.71 14.89 3.04
CA GLU A 184 -22.53 14.72 4.25
C GLU A 184 -22.32 13.35 4.94
N ILE A 185 -21.08 12.87 4.93
CA ILE A 185 -20.69 11.59 5.54
C ILE A 185 -20.16 11.85 6.96
N ASP A 186 -20.71 11.13 7.93
CA ASP A 186 -20.33 11.26 9.33
C ASP A 186 -18.98 10.54 9.60
N GLY A 187 -17.87 11.28 9.48
CA GLY A 187 -16.51 10.75 9.65
C GLY A 187 -16.01 10.73 11.10
N TYR A 188 -15.30 9.67 11.48
CA TYR A 188 -14.56 9.50 12.74
C TYR A 188 -13.11 9.14 12.41
N VAL A 189 -12.31 10.16 12.07
CA VAL A 189 -10.92 9.98 11.62
C VAL A 189 -10.03 10.95 12.40
N PRO A 190 -9.13 10.44 13.27
CA PRO A 190 -8.24 11.31 14.04
C PRO A 190 -7.13 11.89 13.14
N ASP A 191 -6.66 13.09 13.48
CA ASP A 191 -5.46 13.66 12.88
C ASP A 191 -4.20 13.23 13.66
N SER A 192 -3.01 13.47 13.07
CA SER A 192 -1.72 13.10 13.66
C SER A 192 -1.48 13.66 15.05
N ASN A 193 -2.11 14.79 15.38
CA ASN A 193 -1.89 15.49 16.65
C ASN A 193 -3.05 15.26 17.62
N PHE A 194 -3.99 14.36 17.30
CA PHE A 194 -5.14 14.06 18.13
C PHE A 194 -4.76 13.55 19.53
N GLN A 195 -3.67 12.79 19.64
CA GLN A 195 -3.21 12.26 20.93
C GLN A 195 -2.68 13.36 21.85
N GLN A 196 -1.94 14.33 21.32
CA GLN A 196 -1.47 15.52 22.05
C GLN A 196 -2.65 16.42 22.45
N TYR A 197 -3.64 16.55 21.55
CA TYR A 197 -4.87 17.27 21.85
C TYR A 197 -5.64 16.62 23.01
N LYS A 198 -5.71 15.30 23.05
CA LYS A 198 -6.38 14.55 24.12
C LYS A 198 -5.62 14.61 25.46
N SER A 199 -4.29 14.66 25.46
CA SER A 199 -3.48 14.79 26.68
C SER A 199 -3.45 16.23 27.23
N GLY A 200 -3.94 17.22 26.45
CA GLY A 200 -3.87 18.63 26.82
C GLY A 200 -2.50 19.27 26.56
N GLU A 201 -1.53 18.50 26.05
CA GLU A 201 -0.16 18.92 25.73
C GLU A 201 -0.04 19.44 24.29
N TYR A 202 -1.15 19.82 23.68
CA TYR A 202 -1.16 20.32 22.32
C TYR A 202 -0.57 21.72 22.25
N GLU A 203 0.71 21.80 21.91
CA GLU A 203 1.35 23.06 21.56
C GLU A 203 1.02 23.40 20.10
N LYS A 204 0.38 24.56 19.89
CA LYS A 204 0.21 25.12 18.54
C LYS A 204 1.59 25.51 18.03
N GLU A 205 2.18 24.72 17.14
CA GLU A 205 3.37 25.14 16.38
C GLU A 205 3.06 26.45 15.63
N GLU A 206 3.84 27.49 15.92
CA GLU A 206 3.84 28.73 15.15
C GLU A 206 4.24 28.43 13.70
N ASN A 207 3.48 28.98 12.75
CA ASN A 207 3.75 28.92 11.31
C ASN A 207 3.47 27.61 10.55
N ARG A 208 2.46 26.84 10.96
CA ARG A 208 1.76 25.91 10.03
C ARG A 208 0.48 26.50 9.39
N TYR A 209 0.11 27.70 9.82
CA TYR A 209 -1.19 28.36 9.61
C TYR A 209 -1.08 29.56 8.66
N HIS A 210 -0.79 29.34 7.37
CA HIS A 210 -0.77 30.42 6.38
C HIS A 210 -2.17 31.10 6.27
N TYR A 211 -2.19 32.43 6.30
CA TYR A 211 -3.37 33.30 6.50
C TYR A 211 -4.52 33.09 5.50
N SER A 212 -4.23 32.54 4.32
CA SER A 212 -5.20 32.38 3.22
C SER A 212 -6.31 31.36 3.51
N ASN A 213 -6.18 30.54 4.57
CA ASN A 213 -7.04 29.37 4.81
C ASN A 213 -7.88 29.45 6.09
N PHE A 214 -8.00 30.62 6.73
CA PHE A 214 -8.68 30.74 8.02
C PHE A 214 -9.75 31.84 8.04
N LYS A 215 -10.87 31.56 8.73
CA LYS A 215 -11.81 32.59 9.19
C LYS A 215 -11.35 33.09 10.55
N TYR A 216 -11.19 34.41 10.65
CA TYR A 216 -10.72 35.11 11.84
C TYR A 216 -11.82 35.19 12.91
N ASP A 217 -11.53 34.75 14.13
CA ASP A 217 -12.37 34.99 15.31
C ASP A 217 -11.78 36.14 16.13
N SER A 218 -12.50 37.26 16.20
CA SER A 218 -12.04 38.50 16.83
C SER A 218 -12.01 38.46 18.36
N ALA A 219 -12.60 37.43 19.00
CA ALA A 219 -12.67 37.34 20.45
C ALA A 219 -11.44 36.65 21.08
N SER A 220 -10.73 35.81 20.32
CA SER A 220 -9.70 34.91 20.84
C SER A 220 -8.32 35.08 20.21
N ASP A 221 -8.15 36.06 19.30
CA ASP A 221 -6.93 36.38 18.54
C ASP A 221 -6.19 35.12 18.03
N ASN A 222 -6.98 34.20 17.47
CA ASN A 222 -6.50 32.90 17.05
C ASN A 222 -7.17 32.47 15.75
N TYR A 223 -6.37 31.95 14.82
CA TYR A 223 -6.86 31.27 13.63
C TYR A 223 -7.11 29.79 13.96
N VAL A 224 -8.37 29.33 13.87
CA VAL A 224 -8.71 27.92 14.09
C VAL A 224 -9.38 27.37 12.84
N CYS A 225 -8.91 26.22 12.34
CA CYS A 225 -9.59 25.51 11.27
C CYS A 225 -10.85 24.86 11.84
N PRO A 226 -12.06 25.34 11.46
CA PRO A 226 -13.30 24.89 12.11
C PRO A 226 -13.58 23.41 11.86
N VAL A 227 -13.16 22.86 10.72
CA VAL A 227 -13.39 21.45 10.37
C VAL A 227 -12.54 20.52 11.23
N LEU A 228 -11.26 20.84 11.43
CA LEU A 228 -10.36 20.05 12.27
C LEU A 228 -10.76 20.09 13.75
N GLN A 229 -11.12 21.28 14.25
CA GLN A 229 -11.56 21.43 15.63
C GLN A 229 -12.84 20.62 15.90
N LYS A 230 -13.84 20.70 15.01
CA LYS A 230 -15.08 19.91 15.11
C LYS A 230 -14.80 18.40 15.13
N MET A 231 -13.88 17.91 14.29
CA MET A 231 -13.51 16.48 14.26
C MET A 231 -12.86 16.04 15.59
N ARG A 232 -11.96 16.85 16.15
CA ARG A 232 -11.32 16.55 17.43
C ARG A 232 -12.32 16.53 18.58
N GLU A 233 -13.19 17.52 18.69
CA GLU A 233 -14.25 17.58 19.70
C GLU A 233 -15.18 16.36 19.59
N LYS A 234 -15.56 15.98 18.36
CA LYS A 234 -16.37 14.81 18.08
C LYS A 234 -15.72 13.51 18.55
N LEU A 235 -14.41 13.32 18.30
CA LEU A 235 -13.67 12.13 18.72
C LEU A 235 -13.40 12.08 20.24
N VAL A 236 -13.39 13.21 20.94
CA VAL A 236 -13.27 13.28 22.41
C VAL A 236 -14.60 12.92 23.11
N SER A 237 -15.75 13.14 22.47
CA SER A 237 -17.04 12.72 23.00
C SER A 237 -17.09 11.21 23.28
N ASP A 238 -17.87 10.79 24.28
CA ASP A 238 -18.01 9.37 24.61
C ASP A 238 -18.61 8.54 23.47
N HIS A 239 -19.49 9.16 22.68
CA HIS A 239 -20.02 8.58 21.46
C HIS A 239 -18.90 8.35 20.43
N GLY A 240 -18.10 9.37 20.13
CA GLY A 240 -17.00 9.28 19.17
C GLY A 240 -15.91 8.31 19.59
N LYS A 241 -15.55 8.28 20.88
CA LYS A 241 -14.62 7.30 21.44
C LYS A 241 -15.10 5.87 21.20
N ARG A 242 -16.37 5.57 21.49
CA ARG A 242 -16.95 4.23 21.26
C ARG A 242 -16.92 3.88 19.78
N LYS A 243 -17.34 4.80 18.91
CA LYS A 243 -17.38 4.59 17.45
C LYS A 243 -16.00 4.33 16.85
N TYR A 244 -14.99 5.09 17.28
CA TYR A 244 -13.59 4.87 16.91
C TYR A 244 -13.02 3.57 17.50
N PHE A 245 -13.32 3.26 18.76
CA PHE A 245 -12.89 2.02 19.40
C PHE A 245 -13.42 0.76 18.68
N MET A 246 -14.67 0.80 18.20
CA MET A 246 -15.24 -0.31 17.43
C MET A 246 -14.46 -0.63 16.15
N ARG A 247 -13.74 0.34 15.56
CA ARG A 247 -12.84 0.11 14.42
C ARG A 247 -11.81 -0.97 14.77
N GLN A 248 -11.11 -0.79 15.89
CA GLN A 248 -10.08 -1.72 16.36
C GLN A 248 -10.66 -3.12 16.55
N TYR A 249 -11.89 -3.24 17.07
CA TYR A 249 -12.53 -4.54 17.30
C TYR A 249 -12.99 -5.24 16.01
N ILE A 250 -13.30 -4.49 14.94
CA ILE A 250 -13.90 -5.07 13.73
C ILE A 250 -12.84 -5.43 12.70
N ILE A 251 -11.98 -4.48 12.32
CA ILE A 251 -11.11 -4.66 11.15
C ILE A 251 -9.74 -5.25 11.49
N GLU A 252 -9.18 -4.93 12.65
CA GLU A 252 -7.87 -5.46 13.05
C GLU A 252 -7.88 -7.00 13.22
N PRO A 253 -8.92 -7.64 13.79
CA PRO A 253 -8.99 -9.10 13.85
C PRO A 253 -9.08 -9.75 12.47
N ILE A 254 -9.66 -9.07 11.47
CA ILE A 254 -9.73 -9.56 10.09
C ILE A 254 -8.33 -9.59 9.49
N PHE A 255 -7.57 -8.49 9.58
CA PHE A 255 -6.20 -8.46 9.11
C PHE A 255 -5.29 -9.41 9.89
N GLY A 256 -5.49 -9.50 11.21
CA GLY A 256 -4.81 -10.48 12.05
C GLY A 256 -5.09 -11.91 11.58
N HIS A 257 -6.35 -12.23 11.28
CA HIS A 257 -6.73 -13.53 10.76
C HIS A 257 -6.07 -13.85 9.42
N LEU A 258 -6.14 -12.93 8.46
CA LEU A 258 -5.54 -13.09 7.14
C LEU A 258 -4.02 -13.31 7.23
N LYS A 259 -3.32 -12.51 8.03
CA LYS A 259 -1.85 -12.53 8.13
C LYS A 259 -1.30 -13.68 8.96
N PHE A 260 -1.94 -13.99 10.09
CA PHE A 260 -1.38 -14.92 11.08
C PHE A 260 -2.04 -16.29 11.06
N ASN A 261 -3.35 -16.38 10.81
CA ASN A 261 -4.04 -17.68 10.83
C ASN A 261 -4.11 -18.29 9.43
N VAL A 262 -4.33 -17.48 8.39
CA VAL A 262 -4.32 -17.97 6.99
C VAL A 262 -2.91 -17.93 6.40
N GLY A 263 -2.05 -17.00 6.87
CA GLY A 263 -0.64 -16.95 6.49
C GLY A 263 -0.32 -16.02 5.32
N TYR A 264 -1.24 -15.12 4.95
CA TYR A 264 -1.02 -14.11 3.89
C TYR A 264 -0.08 -12.99 4.34
N ARG A 265 1.21 -13.32 4.45
CA ARG A 265 2.27 -12.38 4.84
C ARG A 265 3.02 -11.79 3.65
N ASN A 266 2.98 -12.47 2.51
CA ASN A 266 3.56 -12.02 1.26
C ASN A 266 2.58 -12.32 0.13
N PHE A 267 2.54 -11.46 -0.88
CA PHE A 267 1.88 -11.75 -2.15
C PHE A 267 2.66 -12.82 -2.92
N LEU A 268 1.95 -13.60 -3.72
CA LEU A 268 2.51 -14.60 -4.63
C LEU A 268 2.73 -14.00 -6.01
N LEU A 269 1.85 -13.11 -6.44
CA LEU A 269 1.92 -12.45 -7.73
C LEU A 269 2.77 -11.17 -7.67
N ARG A 270 3.16 -10.68 -8.85
CA ARG A 270 3.97 -9.47 -9.05
C ARG A 270 3.24 -8.52 -9.98
N GLY A 271 3.44 -7.22 -9.80
CA GLY A 271 2.70 -6.17 -10.49
C GLY A 271 1.38 -5.84 -9.79
N LEU A 272 1.05 -4.56 -9.79
CA LEU A 272 -0.06 -3.97 -9.03
C LEU A 272 -1.40 -4.62 -9.37
N GLU A 273 -1.69 -4.82 -10.66
CA GLU A 273 -2.96 -5.41 -11.12
C GLU A 273 -3.18 -6.82 -10.56
N LYS A 274 -2.15 -7.67 -10.62
CA LYS A 274 -2.23 -9.04 -10.11
C LYS A 274 -2.30 -9.08 -8.59
N VAL A 275 -1.58 -8.18 -7.92
CA VAL A 275 -1.64 -8.03 -6.46
C VAL A 275 -3.04 -7.58 -6.00
N ARG A 276 -3.68 -6.65 -6.72
CA ARG A 276 -5.07 -6.26 -6.48
C ARG A 276 -6.01 -7.45 -6.59
N ALA A 277 -5.87 -8.26 -7.64
CA ALA A 277 -6.65 -9.48 -7.81
C ALA A 277 -6.42 -10.47 -6.67
N GLU A 278 -5.16 -10.69 -6.26
CA GLU A 278 -4.82 -11.58 -5.15
C GLU A 278 -5.43 -11.09 -3.83
N PHE A 279 -5.34 -9.78 -3.53
CA PHE A 279 -5.93 -9.20 -2.33
C PHE A 279 -7.46 -9.29 -2.32
N ASN A 280 -8.12 -9.03 -3.46
CA ASN A 280 -9.56 -9.18 -3.60
C ASN A 280 -10.02 -10.63 -3.36
N LEU A 281 -9.24 -11.61 -3.83
CA LEU A 281 -9.51 -13.02 -3.53
C LEU A 281 -9.40 -13.33 -2.04
N MET A 282 -8.42 -12.73 -1.33
CA MET A 282 -8.32 -12.86 0.14
C MET A 282 -9.56 -12.28 0.84
N CYS A 283 -10.03 -11.10 0.40
CA CYS A 283 -11.23 -10.46 0.93
C CYS A 283 -12.49 -11.32 0.69
N ILE A 284 -12.65 -11.86 -0.52
CA ILE A 284 -13.75 -12.77 -0.86
C ILE A 284 -13.70 -14.03 0.02
N GLY A 285 -12.52 -14.63 0.19
CA GLY A 285 -12.34 -15.81 1.04
C GLY A 285 -12.75 -15.56 2.50
N TRP A 286 -12.42 -14.38 3.05
CA TRP A 286 -12.91 -13.96 4.36
C TRP A 286 -14.44 -13.82 4.39
N ASN A 287 -15.02 -13.14 3.41
CA ASN A 287 -16.46 -12.92 3.34
C ASN A 287 -17.23 -14.24 3.28
N LEU A 288 -16.80 -15.19 2.44
CA LEU A 288 -17.41 -16.52 2.34
C LEU A 288 -17.36 -17.24 3.70
N LYS A 289 -16.21 -17.23 4.36
CA LYS A 289 -16.06 -17.82 5.70
C LYS A 289 -17.00 -17.16 6.73
N LYS A 290 -17.15 -15.84 6.67
CA LYS A 290 -18.02 -15.08 7.58
C LYS A 290 -19.49 -15.40 7.31
N MET A 291 -19.91 -15.42 6.04
CA MET A 291 -21.27 -15.76 5.62
C MET A 291 -21.65 -17.19 6.03
N LEU A 292 -20.75 -18.16 5.89
CA LEU A 292 -20.95 -19.53 6.36
C LEU A 292 -21.16 -19.60 7.88
N LYS A 293 -20.35 -18.87 8.66
CA LYS A 293 -20.53 -18.78 10.12
C LYS A 293 -21.85 -18.12 10.54
N LEU A 294 -22.34 -17.19 9.73
CA LEU A 294 -23.65 -16.55 9.94
C LEU A 294 -24.82 -17.44 9.50
N GLY A 295 -24.55 -18.66 9.01
CA GLY A 295 -25.58 -19.60 8.59
C GLY A 295 -26.27 -19.24 7.28
N ILE A 296 -25.67 -18.35 6.48
CA ILE A 296 -26.21 -17.96 5.17
C ILE A 296 -26.06 -19.14 4.23
N LYS A 297 -27.19 -19.78 3.91
CA LYS A 297 -27.26 -20.77 2.84
C LYS A 297 -27.41 -20.03 1.51
N PRO A 298 -26.70 -20.44 0.44
CA PRO A 298 -27.02 -19.94 -0.88
C PRO A 298 -28.50 -20.20 -1.14
N ALA A 299 -29.20 -19.21 -1.71
CA ALA A 299 -30.56 -19.45 -2.17
C ALA A 299 -30.49 -20.62 -3.16
N THR A 300 -31.05 -21.76 -2.79
CA THR A 300 -31.23 -22.89 -3.70
C THR A 300 -32.06 -22.37 -4.86
N VAL A 301 -31.42 -22.25 -6.03
CA VAL A 301 -32.06 -21.98 -7.32
C VAL A 301 -32.85 -23.21 -7.73
#